data_AF-A0A5C8U622-F1
#
_entry.id   AF-A0A5C8U622-F1
#
_cell.length_a   1.000
_cell.length_b   1.000
_cell.length_c   1.000
_cell.angle_alpha   90.00
_cell.angle_beta   90.00
_cell.angle_gamma   90.00
#
_symmetry.space_group_name_H-M   'P 1'
#
loop_
_entity.id
_entity.type
_entity.pdbx_description
1 polymer ?
#
loop_
_entity_poly.entity_id
_entity_poly.type
_entity_poly.pdbx_seq_one_letter_code
_entity_poly.pdbx_strand_id
1 'polypeptide(L)'
;MFTRSDEHAPLEWSSLTRRLLFEAPDAGDVFKEIVDRLRPRAWSGSRATAIESRLILLNQLNIDTLPVLAEPMERARVALIASVEIERRRELAEAMQRDNRFE
;
A
#
# COMPACT_ATOMS: atom_id res chain seq x y z
N MET A 1 9.49 -8.98 -0.89
CA MET A 1 9.33 -7.51 -0.68
C MET A 1 8.69 -7.21 0.67
N PHE A 2 7.54 -7.81 0.98
CA PHE A 2 6.93 -7.80 2.31
C PHE A 2 6.35 -9.18 2.62
N THR A 3 6.10 -9.44 3.89
CA THR A 3 5.61 -10.71 4.42
C THR A 3 4.49 -10.46 5.42
N ARG A 4 3.75 -11.50 5.79
CA ARG A 4 2.94 -11.52 7.00
C ARG A 4 3.15 -12.85 7.71
N SER A 5 3.11 -12.84 9.04
CA SER A 5 3.24 -14.05 9.85
C SER A 5 2.01 -14.96 9.75
N ASP A 6 0.81 -14.38 9.62
CA ASP A 6 -0.47 -15.07 9.50
C ASP A 6 -1.50 -14.20 8.75
N GLU A 7 -2.69 -14.75 8.45
CA GLU A 7 -3.75 -14.09 7.66
C GLU A 7 -4.39 -12.86 8.32
N HIS A 8 -4.13 -12.60 9.59
CA HIS A 8 -4.66 -11.45 10.33
C HIS A 8 -3.56 -10.47 10.73
N ALA A 9 -2.29 -10.88 10.70
CA ALA A 9 -1.15 -10.05 11.03
C ALA A 9 -0.96 -8.92 10.01
N PRO A 10 -0.52 -7.74 10.47
CA PRO A 10 -0.10 -6.67 9.57
C PRO A 10 0.96 -7.15 8.59
N LEU A 11 0.98 -6.54 7.41
CA LEU A 11 2.11 -6.71 6.49
C LEU A 11 3.36 -6.07 7.12
N GLU A 12 4.50 -6.69 6.87
CA GLU A 12 5.81 -6.21 7.33
C GLU A 12 6.81 -6.17 6.18
N TRP A 13 7.68 -5.16 6.19
CA TRP A 13 8.78 -5.08 5.25
C TRP A 13 9.80 -6.19 5.49
N SER A 14 10.17 -6.91 4.44
CA SER A 14 11.31 -7.82 4.53
C SER A 14 12.60 -7.05 4.79
N SER A 15 13.53 -7.63 5.54
CA SER A 15 14.83 -7.01 5.85
C SER A 15 15.59 -6.58 4.59
N LEU A 16 15.50 -7.35 3.50
CA LEU A 16 16.11 -7.02 2.22
C LEU A 16 15.57 -5.72 1.63
N THR A 17 14.24 -5.52 1.62
CA THR A 17 13.62 -4.29 1.11
C THR A 17 14.09 -3.07 1.89
N ARG A 18 14.16 -3.17 3.23
CA ARG A 18 14.68 -2.08 4.07
C ARG A 18 16.13 -1.77 3.71
N ARG A 19 17.00 -2.79 3.64
CA ARG A 19 18.42 -2.58 3.25
C ARG A 19 18.55 -1.93 1.88
N LEU A 20 17.82 -2.42 0.88
CA LEU A 20 17.83 -1.84 -0.45
C LEU A 20 17.44 -0.36 -0.44
N LEU A 21 16.46 0.04 0.37
CA LEU A 21 16.06 1.46 0.45
C LEU A 21 17.10 2.32 1.19
N PHE A 22 17.63 1.85 2.32
CA PHE A 22 18.50 2.66 3.19
C PHE A 22 19.97 2.66 2.77
N GLU A 23 20.43 1.64 2.04
CA GLU A 23 21.83 1.50 1.62
C GLU A 23 22.02 1.80 0.12
N ALA A 24 20.94 2.10 -0.61
CA ALA A 24 21.04 2.41 -2.04
C ALA A 24 21.76 3.75 -2.29
N PRO A 25 22.63 3.81 -3.32
CA PRO A 25 23.19 5.08 -3.79
C PRO A 25 22.12 6.08 -4.23
N ASP A 26 21.01 5.57 -4.79
CA ASP A 26 19.82 6.36 -5.12
C ASP A 26 18.59 5.75 -4.42
N ALA A 27 18.33 6.22 -3.20
CA ALA A 27 17.16 5.81 -2.44
C ALA A 27 15.84 6.23 -3.11
N GLY A 28 15.84 7.27 -3.94
CA GLY A 28 14.67 7.78 -4.63
C GLY A 28 14.14 6.80 -5.67
N ASP A 29 15.02 6.26 -6.50
CA ASP A 29 14.67 5.26 -7.51
C ASP A 29 14.21 3.94 -6.87
N VAL A 30 14.89 3.49 -5.81
CA VAL A 30 14.45 2.30 -5.07
C VAL A 30 13.08 2.54 -4.42
N PHE A 31 12.85 3.71 -3.85
CA PHE A 31 11.55 4.05 -3.26
C PHE A 31 10.43 4.07 -4.31
N LYS A 32 10.69 4.62 -5.50
CA LYS A 32 9.73 4.61 -6.61
C LYS A 32 9.30 3.19 -6.99
N GLU A 33 10.27 2.28 -7.08
CA GLU A 33 10.03 0.85 -7.34
C GLU A 33 9.30 0.14 -6.21
N ILE A 34 9.51 0.58 -4.97
CA ILE A 34 8.75 0.11 -3.81
C ILE A 34 7.29 0.58 -3.93
N VAL A 35 7.05 1.85 -4.21
CA VAL A 35 5.70 2.42 -4.32
C VAL A 35 4.91 1.78 -5.47
N ASP A 36 5.52 1.51 -6.62
CA ASP A 36 4.81 0.83 -7.72
C ASP A 36 4.30 -0.55 -7.30
N ARG A 37 5.13 -1.32 -6.58
CA ARG A 37 4.76 -2.67 -6.10
C ARG A 37 3.75 -2.66 -4.95
N LEU A 38 3.51 -1.52 -4.29
CA LEU A 38 2.43 -1.39 -3.30
C LEU A 38 1.04 -1.37 -3.94
N ARG A 39 0.93 -1.16 -5.26
CA ARG A 39 -0.34 -1.27 -5.96
C ARG A 39 -0.71 -2.76 -6.14
N PRO A 40 -1.78 -3.26 -5.48
CA PRO A 40 -2.15 -4.66 -5.63
C PRO A 40 -2.59 -4.94 -7.07
N ARG A 41 -1.89 -5.87 -7.73
CA ARG A 41 -2.25 -6.38 -9.06
C ARG A 41 -3.23 -7.54 -9.00
N ALA A 42 -3.27 -8.23 -7.86
CA ALA A 42 -4.24 -9.25 -7.52
C ALA A 42 -4.63 -9.08 -6.05
N TRP A 43 -5.89 -9.39 -5.73
CA TRP A 43 -6.43 -9.36 -4.38
C TRP A 43 -7.57 -10.38 -4.26
N SER A 44 -7.83 -10.81 -3.03
CA SER A 44 -8.99 -11.61 -2.68
C SER A 44 -9.88 -10.79 -1.74
N GLY A 45 -11.20 -10.83 -1.93
CA GLY A 45 -12.14 -10.02 -1.14
C GLY A 45 -12.08 -8.54 -1.53
N SER A 46 -12.05 -7.66 -0.52
CA SER A 46 -12.04 -6.21 -0.73
C SER A 46 -10.68 -5.72 -1.23
N ARG A 47 -10.69 -5.02 -2.37
CA ARG A 47 -9.55 -4.28 -2.89
C ARG A 47 -9.21 -3.10 -1.99
N ALA A 48 -10.22 -2.42 -1.44
CA ALA A 48 -10.01 -1.32 -0.51
C ALA A 48 -9.21 -1.76 0.72
N THR A 49 -9.61 -2.87 1.36
CA THR A 49 -8.88 -3.47 2.49
C THR A 49 -7.46 -3.88 2.09
N ALA A 50 -7.28 -4.42 0.89
CA ALA A 50 -5.96 -4.73 0.39
C ALA A 50 -5.09 -3.47 0.35
N ILE A 51 -5.55 -2.38 -0.27
CA ILE A 51 -4.80 -1.11 -0.39
C ILE A 51 -4.53 -0.49 0.99
N GLU A 52 -5.49 -0.51 1.92
CA GLU A 52 -5.31 -0.04 3.30
C GLU A 52 -4.14 -0.74 4.01
N SER A 53 -4.04 -2.07 3.83
CA SER A 53 -2.92 -2.83 4.39
C SER A 53 -1.57 -2.37 3.81
N ARG A 54 -1.52 -1.91 2.56
CA ARG A 54 -0.30 -1.38 1.92
C ARG A 54 0.01 0.05 2.38
N LEU A 55 -1.01 0.85 2.69
CA LEU A 55 -0.83 2.15 3.33
C LEU A 55 -0.23 2.00 4.73
N ILE A 56 -0.75 1.06 5.54
CA ILE A 56 -0.18 0.75 6.86
C ILE A 56 1.29 0.32 6.70
N LEU A 57 1.57 -0.57 5.75
CA LEU A 57 2.93 -1.02 5.46
C LEU A 57 3.84 0.16 5.07
N LEU A 58 3.41 1.06 4.19
CA LEU A 58 4.17 2.26 3.80
C LEU A 58 4.55 3.10 5.03
N ASN A 59 3.63 3.27 5.97
CA ASN A 59 3.82 4.06 7.19
C ASN A 59 4.83 3.45 8.18
N GLN A 60 5.20 2.18 8.01
CA GLN A 60 6.22 1.53 8.84
C GLN A 60 7.66 1.88 8.42
N LEU A 61 7.84 2.56 7.27
CA LEU A 61 9.16 3.05 6.85
C LEU A 61 9.48 4.34 7.61
N ASN A 62 10.43 4.26 8.55
CA ASN A 62 11.05 5.45 9.11
C ASN A 62 12.06 6.00 8.09
N ILE A 63 11.72 7.11 7.43
CA ILE A 63 12.56 7.77 6.44
C ILE A 63 13.25 9.04 6.97
N ASP A 64 13.32 9.23 8.28
CA ASP A 64 13.90 10.43 8.89
C ASP A 64 15.38 10.63 8.48
N THR A 65 16.08 9.53 8.21
CA THR A 65 17.47 9.51 7.72
C THR A 65 17.60 9.72 6.21
N LEU A 66 16.48 9.79 5.48
CA LEU A 66 16.42 9.94 4.02
C LEU A 66 15.53 11.14 3.63
N PRO A 67 16.00 12.40 3.84
CA PRO A 67 15.21 13.60 3.55
C PRO A 67 14.71 13.69 2.11
N VAL A 68 15.45 13.13 1.15
CA VAL A 68 15.08 13.03 -0.27
C VAL A 68 13.75 12.30 -0.49
N LEU A 69 13.33 11.48 0.46
CA LEU A 69 12.10 10.70 0.39
C LEU A 69 10.90 11.37 1.05
N ALA A 70 11.05 12.52 1.72
CA ALA A 70 9.95 13.17 2.44
C ALA A 70 8.75 13.48 1.51
N GLU A 71 9.01 14.17 0.39
CA GLU A 71 7.98 14.50 -0.59
C GLU A 71 7.47 13.25 -1.36
N PRO A 72 8.33 12.33 -1.87
CA PRO A 72 7.88 11.06 -2.44
C PRO A 72 6.97 10.24 -1.52
N MET A 73 7.31 10.15 -0.23
CA MET A 73 6.55 9.42 0.78
C MET A 73 5.15 10.00 0.94
N GLU A 74 5.05 11.33 1.06
CA GLU A 74 3.75 11.98 1.21
C GLU A 74 2.89 11.84 -0.04
N ARG A 75 3.47 11.97 -1.23
CA ARG A 75 2.74 11.71 -2.49
C ARG A 75 2.22 10.27 -2.56
N ALA A 76 3.03 9.29 -2.16
CA ALA A 76 2.62 7.89 -2.14
C ALA A 76 1.50 7.64 -1.14
N ARG A 77 1.59 8.24 0.06
CA ARG A 77 0.54 8.20 1.10
C ARG A 77 -0.78 8.73 0.56
N VAL A 78 -0.78 9.95 0.03
CA VAL A 78 -1.98 10.60 -0.52
C VAL A 78 -2.60 9.77 -1.64
N ALA A 79 -1.78 9.25 -2.55
CA ALA A 79 -2.26 8.41 -3.65
C ALA A 79 -2.93 7.11 -3.17
N LEU A 80 -2.37 6.46 -2.13
CA LEU A 80 -2.96 5.26 -1.55
C LEU A 80 -4.27 5.59 -0.81
N ILE A 81 -4.32 6.67 -0.03
CA ILE A 81 -5.56 7.11 0.65
C ILE A 81 -6.67 7.37 -0.37
N ALA A 82 -6.37 8.13 -1.43
CA ALA A 82 -7.35 8.38 -2.49
C ALA A 82 -7.83 7.08 -3.16
N SER A 83 -6.92 6.12 -3.36
CA SER A 83 -7.26 4.82 -3.94
C SER A 83 -8.18 3.99 -3.03
N VAL A 84 -7.96 4.02 -1.71
CA VAL A 84 -8.84 3.37 -0.73
C VAL A 84 -10.26 3.92 -0.84
N GLU A 85 -10.42 5.25 -0.82
CA GLU A 85 -11.73 5.90 -0.86
C GLU A 85 -12.48 5.67 -2.18
N ILE A 86 -11.76 5.57 -3.30
CA ILE A 86 -12.35 5.21 -4.60
C ILE A 86 -12.87 3.77 -4.57
N GLU A 87 -12.07 2.81 -4.10
CA GLU A 87 -12.45 1.40 -4.08
C GLU A 87 -13.55 1.11 -3.06
N ARG A 88 -13.55 1.75 -1.88
CA ARG A 88 -14.67 1.63 -0.90
C ARG A 88 -16.01 2.05 -1.50
N ARG A 89 -16.04 3.17 -2.22
CA ARG A 89 -17.27 3.63 -2.89
C ARG A 89 -17.72 2.68 -3.99
N ARG A 90 -16.79 2.12 -4.76
CA ARG A 90 -17.09 1.12 -5.80
C ARG A 90 -17.69 -0.14 -5.18
N GLU A 91 -17.03 -0.70 -4.17
CA GLU A 91 -17.47 -1.92 -3.48
C GLU A 91 -18.86 -1.74 -2.85
N LEU A 92 -19.14 -0.58 -2.25
CA LEU A 92 -20.46 -0.26 -1.71
C LEU A 92 -21.54 -0.20 -2.81
N ALA A 93 -21.25 0.48 -3.92
CA ALA A 93 -22.19 0.58 -5.04
C ALA A 93 -22.48 -0.79 -5.66
N GLU A 94 -21.46 -1.64 -5.79
CA GLU A 94 -21.63 -3.01 -6.28
C GLU A 94 -22.44 -3.90 -5.31
N ALA A 95 -22.25 -3.73 -4.00
CA ALA A 95 -23.03 -4.45 -3.00
C ALA A 95 -24.52 -4.07 -3.10
N MET A 96 -24.83 -2.78 -3.18
CA MET A 96 -26.20 -2.28 -3.37
C MET A 96 -26.84 -2.79 -4.66
N GLN A 97 -26.09 -2.81 -5.78
CA GLN A 97 -26.59 -3.34 -7.05
C GLN A 97 -26.88 -4.85 -6.99
N ARG A 98 -26.11 -5.61 -6.21
CA ARG A 98 -26.36 -7.03 -6.01
C ARG A 98 -27.64 -7.24 -5.19
N ASP A 99 -27.80 -6.54 -4.08
CA ASP A 99 -28.98 -6.66 -3.21
C ASP A 99 -30.27 -6.34 -3.98
N ASN A 100 -30.30 -5.24 -4.75
CA ASN A 100 -31.45 -4.86 -5.57
C ASN A 100 -31.80 -5.83 -6.72
N ARG A 101 -30.92 -6.78 -7.06
CA ARG A 101 -31.16 -7.76 -8.13
C ARG A 101 -31.83 -9.04 -7.62
N PHE A 102 -31.87 -9.24 -6.31
CA PHE A 102 -32.44 -10.42 -5.67
C PHE A 102 -33.75 -10.14 -4.92
N GLU A 103 -34.25 -8.90 -4.96
CA GLU A 103 -35.64 -8.52 -4.63
C GLU A 103 -36.53 -8.50 -5.87
#